data_AF-A0A968S0K9-F1
#
_entry.id   AF-A0A968S0K9-F1
#
_cell.length_a   1.000
_cell.length_b   1.000
_cell.length_c   1.000
_cell.angle_alpha   90.00
_cell.angle_beta   90.00
_cell.angle_gamma   90.00
#
_symmetry.space_group_name_H-M   'P 1'
#
loop_
_entity.id
_entity.type
_entity.pdbx_description
1 polymer ?
#
loop_
_entity_poly.entity_id
_entity_poly.type
_entity_poly.pdbx_seq_one_letter_code
_entity_poly.pdbx_strand_id
1 'polypeptide(L)'
;MGSATPVVLLCPGFHPPHLTQGFLQGLTAIASLDCSSWLILPSPIAPVSAPEIATYLATVVEINLTPVIFIGYSAGAVGAIAAAQLWQQQGGTVRALLAIDGWGVPLIGNFPSHRLSHDPFTHWSSALLGPGADSFYAEPGVSHWDLFQFPDLASGWWIKGPGCRIACTAAQFLATHLSHYLAEGNST
;
A
#
# COMPACT_ATOMS: atom_id res chain seq x y z
N MET A 1 -7.37 -0.41 26.32
CA MET A 1 -5.94 -0.62 26.05
C MET A 1 -5.63 0.22 24.83
N GLY A 2 -4.72 1.19 24.92
CA GLY A 2 -4.37 2.03 23.77
C GLY A 2 -3.85 1.15 22.64
N SER A 3 -4.34 1.34 21.42
CA SER A 3 -3.81 0.65 20.25
C SER A 3 -2.34 1.02 20.09
N ALA A 4 -1.44 0.05 19.96
CA ALA A 4 -0.06 0.34 19.61
C ALA A 4 -0.01 1.07 18.25
N THR A 5 1.00 1.92 18.07
CA THR A 5 1.24 2.62 16.79
C THR A 5 1.39 1.58 15.68
N PRO A 6 0.62 1.68 14.58
CA PRO A 6 0.70 0.71 13.50
C PRO A 6 2.08 0.69 12.85
N VAL A 7 2.51 -0.50 12.41
CA VAL A 7 3.72 -0.68 11.60
C VAL A 7 3.35 -0.69 10.12
N VAL A 8 4.14 -0.01 9.29
CA VAL A 8 4.00 -0.05 7.83
C VAL A 8 4.97 -1.08 7.26
N LEU A 9 4.46 -2.04 6.49
CA LEU A 9 5.26 -2.98 5.71
C LEU A 9 5.09 -2.70 4.21
N LEU A 10 6.20 -2.31 3.57
CA LEU A 10 6.30 -2.15 2.12
C LEU A 10 6.82 -3.45 1.48
N CYS A 11 5.95 -4.08 0.68
CA CYS A 11 6.24 -5.20 -0.20
C CYS A 11 6.49 -4.67 -1.63
N PRO A 12 7.74 -4.40 -2.03
CA PRO A 12 8.07 -3.98 -3.39
C PRO A 12 7.81 -5.11 -4.40
N GLY A 13 7.84 -4.76 -5.69
CA GLY A 13 7.83 -5.73 -6.78
C GLY A 13 9.23 -6.25 -7.12
N PHE A 14 9.34 -6.95 -8.25
CA PHE A 14 10.65 -7.34 -8.79
C PHE A 14 11.31 -6.14 -9.49
N HIS A 15 12.16 -5.41 -8.78
CA HIS A 15 12.87 -4.27 -9.35
C HIS A 15 14.15 -3.90 -8.57
N PRO A 16 15.02 -3.05 -9.15
CA PRO A 16 16.19 -2.53 -8.45
C PRO A 16 15.82 -1.70 -7.19
N PRO A 17 16.65 -1.69 -6.13
CA PRO A 17 16.36 -0.97 -4.89
C PRO A 17 16.15 0.54 -5.03
N HIS A 18 16.73 1.18 -6.06
CA HIS A 18 16.61 2.63 -6.24
C HIS A 18 15.18 3.09 -6.55
N LEU A 19 14.32 2.22 -7.08
CA LEU A 19 12.89 2.53 -7.27
C LEU A 19 12.18 2.69 -5.91
N THR A 20 12.46 1.80 -4.94
CA THR A 20 11.95 1.94 -3.57
C THR A 20 12.48 3.22 -2.92
N GLN A 21 13.75 3.57 -3.15
CA GLN A 21 14.31 4.81 -2.61
C GLN A 21 13.60 6.05 -3.18
N GLY A 22 13.34 6.07 -4.49
CA GLY A 22 12.55 7.13 -5.14
C GLY A 22 11.14 7.24 -4.55
N PHE A 23 10.46 6.11 -4.39
CA PHE A 23 9.13 6.05 -3.75
C PHE A 23 9.11 6.71 -2.37
N LEU A 24 10.05 6.34 -1.50
CA LEU A 24 10.15 6.87 -0.13
C LEU A 24 10.50 8.37 -0.13
N GLN A 25 11.37 8.81 -1.04
CA GLN A 25 11.72 10.22 -1.20
C GLN A 25 10.52 11.06 -1.64
N GLY A 26 9.77 10.60 -2.65
CA GLY A 26 8.57 11.28 -3.15
C GLY A 26 7.48 11.41 -2.07
N LEU A 27 7.28 10.37 -1.25
CA LEU A 27 6.36 10.44 -0.11
C LEU A 27 6.83 11.42 0.97
N THR A 28 8.10 11.39 1.34
CA THR A 28 8.65 12.27 2.37
C THR A 28 8.54 13.75 1.94
N ALA A 29 8.82 14.05 0.67
CA ALA A 29 8.87 15.41 0.15
C ALA A 29 7.51 16.14 0.16
N ILE A 30 6.42 15.44 -0.18
CA ILE A 30 5.08 16.06 -0.27
C ILE A 30 4.29 15.95 1.03
N ALA A 31 4.50 14.89 1.81
CA ALA A 31 3.58 14.52 2.88
C ALA A 31 4.09 14.78 4.30
N SER A 32 5.37 15.14 4.46
CA SER A 32 6.05 15.10 5.76
C SER A 32 5.86 13.75 6.49
N LEU A 33 5.62 12.68 5.72
CA LEU A 33 5.55 11.34 6.25
C LEU A 33 6.96 10.92 6.62
N ASP A 34 7.14 10.55 7.90
CA ASP A 34 8.35 9.89 8.33
C ASP A 34 8.29 8.42 7.93
N CYS A 35 9.03 8.08 6.87
CA CYS A 35 9.17 6.71 6.38
C CYS A 35 10.35 5.95 7.03
N SER A 36 11.10 6.56 7.95
CA SER A 36 12.33 5.98 8.51
C SER A 36 12.09 4.71 9.32
N SER A 37 10.90 4.56 9.91
CA SER A 37 10.49 3.40 10.70
C SER A 37 9.77 2.32 9.89
N TRP A 38 9.61 2.49 8.57
CA TRP A 38 8.88 1.54 7.75
C TRP A 38 9.70 0.27 7.53
N LEU A 39 9.04 -0.88 7.61
CA LEU A 39 9.62 -2.14 7.22
C LEU A 39 9.58 -2.24 5.69
N ILE A 40 10.73 -2.51 5.09
CA ILE A 40 10.83 -2.82 3.66
C ILE A 40 11.12 -4.31 3.59
N LEU A 41 10.33 -5.06 2.81
CA LEU A 41 10.51 -6.50 2.68
C LEU A 41 11.97 -6.80 2.25
N PRO A 42 12.73 -7.56 3.05
CA PRO A 42 14.15 -7.76 2.76
C PRO A 42 14.35 -8.79 1.64
N SER A 43 15.40 -8.57 0.85
CA SER A 43 15.95 -9.65 0.01
C SER A 43 16.58 -10.72 0.92
N PRO A 44 16.39 -12.03 0.66
CA PRO A 44 15.92 -12.62 -0.59
C PRO A 44 14.43 -13.02 -0.62
N ILE A 45 13.58 -12.52 0.29
CA ILE A 45 12.16 -12.91 0.34
C ILE A 45 11.49 -12.50 -0.97
N ALA A 46 10.87 -13.47 -1.65
CA ALA A 46 10.21 -13.20 -2.92
C ALA A 46 8.96 -12.31 -2.69
N PRO A 47 8.76 -11.25 -3.48
CA PRO A 47 7.58 -10.36 -3.40
C PRO A 47 6.21 -11.04 -3.38
N VAL A 48 6.12 -12.26 -3.92
CA VAL A 48 4.89 -13.05 -4.03
C VAL A 48 4.74 -14.10 -2.91
N SER A 49 5.77 -14.32 -2.08
CA SER A 49 5.79 -15.40 -1.08
C SER A 49 5.12 -14.97 0.21
N ALA A 50 3.78 -15.08 0.24
CA ALA A 50 2.99 -14.74 1.43
C ALA A 50 3.43 -15.44 2.73
N PRO A 51 3.78 -16.75 2.73
CA PRO A 51 4.25 -17.42 3.94
C PRO A 51 5.57 -16.85 4.48
N GLU A 52 6.52 -16.51 3.60
CA GLU A 52 7.80 -15.90 4.00
C GLU A 52 7.60 -14.47 4.48
N ILE A 53 6.74 -13.68 3.82
CA ILE A 53 6.37 -12.33 4.25
C ILE A 53 5.77 -12.37 5.66
N ALA A 54 4.80 -13.26 5.91
CA ALA A 54 4.17 -13.41 7.22
C ALA A 54 5.17 -13.90 8.28
N THR A 55 6.04 -14.84 7.93
CA THR A 55 7.10 -15.34 8.83
C THR A 55 8.05 -14.20 9.21
N TYR A 56 8.52 -13.42 8.23
CA TYR A 56 9.37 -12.26 8.47
C TYR A 56 8.68 -11.26 9.38
N LEU A 57 7.43 -10.89 9.07
CA LEU A 57 6.66 -9.94 9.87
C LEU A 57 6.53 -10.39 11.33
N ALA A 58 6.31 -11.68 11.58
CA ALA A 58 6.25 -12.25 12.94
C ALA A 58 7.58 -12.20 13.70
N THR A 59 8.72 -12.00 13.03
CA THR A 59 10.03 -11.81 13.71
C THR A 59 10.26 -10.38 14.18
N VAL A 60 9.51 -9.41 13.66
CA VAL A 60 9.71 -7.98 13.91
C VAL A 60 8.47 -7.27 14.47
N VAL A 61 7.30 -7.91 14.43
CA VAL A 61 6.02 -7.38 14.92
C VAL A 61 5.32 -8.41 15.80
N GLU A 62 4.89 -7.98 16.99
CA GLU A 62 4.07 -8.80 17.88
C GLU A 62 2.63 -8.87 17.38
N ILE A 63 2.21 -10.08 17.01
CA ILE A 63 0.98 -10.32 16.24
C ILE A 63 -0.29 -9.73 16.85
N ASN A 64 -0.47 -9.86 18.17
CA ASN A 64 -1.70 -9.45 18.86
C ASN A 64 -1.66 -8.03 19.42
N LEU A 65 -0.53 -7.32 19.30
CA LEU A 65 -0.37 -5.99 19.89
C LEU A 65 -0.32 -4.89 18.85
N THR A 66 0.34 -5.14 17.72
CA THR A 66 0.71 -4.08 16.78
C THR A 66 -0.03 -4.26 15.46
N PRO A 67 -0.96 -3.34 15.12
CA PRO A 67 -1.60 -3.35 13.81
C PRO A 67 -0.60 -3.13 12.68
N VAL A 68 -0.88 -3.72 11.52
CA VAL A 68 0.00 -3.61 10.34
C VAL A 68 -0.73 -2.97 9.17
N ILE A 69 -0.07 -2.00 8.52
CA ILE A 69 -0.48 -1.41 7.24
C ILE A 69 0.40 -2.01 6.16
N PHE A 70 -0.21 -2.64 5.16
CA PHE A 70 0.52 -3.21 4.02
C PHE A 70 0.54 -2.23 2.86
N ILE A 71 1.70 -2.07 2.22
CA ILE A 71 1.82 -1.42 0.91
C ILE A 71 2.40 -2.45 -0.04
N GLY A 72 1.70 -2.78 -1.11
CA GLY A 72 2.15 -3.76 -2.10
C GLY A 72 2.28 -3.12 -3.47
N TYR A 73 3.46 -3.19 -4.08
CA TYR A 73 3.68 -2.71 -5.45
C TYR A 73 3.82 -3.87 -6.44
N SER A 74 3.09 -3.84 -7.56
CA SER A 74 3.21 -4.83 -8.64
C SER A 74 3.01 -6.26 -8.10
N ALA A 75 3.96 -7.18 -8.37
CA ALA A 75 3.99 -8.52 -7.79
C ALA A 75 3.97 -8.53 -6.24
N GLY A 76 4.52 -7.50 -5.60
CA GLY A 76 4.45 -7.30 -4.15
C GLY A 76 3.02 -7.10 -3.63
N ALA A 77 2.08 -6.64 -4.47
CA ALA A 77 0.66 -6.58 -4.11
C ALA A 77 0.06 -7.98 -3.90
N VAL A 78 0.49 -8.99 -4.67
CA VAL A 78 0.08 -10.39 -4.51
C VAL A 78 0.53 -10.93 -3.15
N GLY A 79 1.82 -10.75 -2.83
CA GLY A 79 2.35 -11.18 -1.54
C GLY A 79 1.74 -10.42 -0.38
N ALA A 80 1.55 -9.10 -0.52
CA ALA A 80 0.94 -8.26 0.52
C ALA A 80 -0.49 -8.67 0.87
N ILE A 81 -1.38 -8.87 -0.12
CA ILE A 81 -2.77 -9.24 0.16
C ILE A 81 -2.86 -10.62 0.81
N ALA A 82 -2.10 -11.59 0.32
CA ALA A 82 -2.11 -12.93 0.87
C ALA A 82 -1.46 -12.98 2.26
N ALA A 83 -0.37 -12.23 2.49
CA ALA A 83 0.25 -12.12 3.80
C ALA A 83 -0.65 -11.41 4.81
N ALA A 84 -1.38 -10.37 4.40
CA ALA A 84 -2.36 -9.69 5.24
C ALA A 84 -3.49 -10.64 5.68
N GLN A 85 -4.00 -11.48 4.77
CA GLN A 85 -4.98 -12.51 5.12
C GLN A 85 -4.42 -13.55 6.10
N LEU A 86 -3.20 -14.05 5.85
CA LEU A 86 -2.53 -14.98 6.77
C LEU A 86 -2.30 -14.35 8.15
N TRP A 87 -1.93 -13.08 8.20
CA TRP A 87 -1.74 -12.33 9.44
C TRP A 87 -3.04 -12.26 10.25
N GLN A 88 -4.17 -11.93 9.62
CA GLN A 88 -5.48 -11.95 10.29
C GLN A 88 -5.87 -13.35 10.78
N GLN A 89 -5.63 -14.39 9.98
CA GLN A 89 -5.93 -15.78 10.36
C GLN A 89 -5.14 -16.22 11.60
N GLN A 90 -3.96 -15.65 11.83
CA GLN A 90 -3.12 -15.91 12.99
C GLN A 90 -3.47 -15.04 14.21
N GLY A 91 -4.52 -14.21 14.13
CA GLY A 91 -4.96 -13.30 15.20
C GLY A 91 -4.44 -11.87 15.08
N GLY A 92 -3.65 -11.58 14.05
CA GLY A 92 -3.09 -10.26 13.82
C GLY A 92 -4.09 -9.22 13.32
N THR A 93 -3.82 -7.95 13.60
CA THR A 93 -4.64 -6.84 13.10
C THR A 93 -4.03 -6.26 11.84
N VAL A 94 -4.79 -6.27 10.74
CA VAL A 94 -4.46 -5.52 9.51
C VAL A 94 -5.27 -4.25 9.50
N ARG A 95 -4.58 -3.10 9.50
CA ARG A 95 -5.21 -1.78 9.55
C ARG A 95 -5.70 -1.33 8.18
N ALA A 96 -4.89 -1.55 7.16
CA ALA A 96 -5.20 -1.25 5.78
C ALA A 96 -4.23 -1.94 4.83
N LEU A 97 -4.61 -1.99 3.55
CA LEU A 97 -3.73 -2.37 2.45
C LEU A 97 -3.78 -1.34 1.32
N LEU A 98 -2.63 -0.88 0.85
CA LEU A 98 -2.50 0.00 -0.32
C LEU A 98 -1.82 -0.79 -1.45
N ALA A 99 -2.59 -1.13 -2.49
CA ALA A 99 -2.11 -1.86 -3.65
C ALA A 99 -1.77 -0.89 -4.79
N ILE A 100 -0.47 -0.74 -5.04
CA ILE A 100 0.08 0.10 -6.09
C ILE A 100 0.32 -0.76 -7.32
N ASP A 101 -0.45 -0.50 -8.37
CA ASP A 101 -0.30 -1.12 -9.68
C ASP A 101 -0.28 -2.65 -9.68
N GLY A 102 -1.04 -3.26 -8.76
CA GLY A 102 -1.28 -4.69 -8.69
C GLY A 102 -2.34 -5.14 -9.70
N TRP A 103 -2.07 -4.98 -10.99
CA TRP A 103 -2.98 -5.42 -12.05
C TRP A 103 -3.23 -6.93 -11.96
N GLY A 104 -4.49 -7.36 -12.09
CA GLY A 104 -4.86 -8.77 -11.93
C GLY A 104 -4.87 -9.30 -10.49
N VAL A 105 -4.59 -8.45 -9.48
CA VAL A 105 -4.59 -8.86 -8.06
C VAL A 105 -5.95 -8.60 -7.42
N PRO A 106 -6.65 -9.64 -6.92
CA PRO A 106 -7.90 -9.45 -6.19
C PRO A 106 -7.65 -8.83 -4.82
N LEU A 107 -8.39 -7.77 -4.49
CA LEU A 107 -8.36 -7.16 -3.16
C LEU A 107 -9.51 -7.69 -2.32
N ILE A 108 -9.31 -8.92 -1.83
CA ILE A 108 -10.28 -9.63 -1.00
C ILE A 108 -9.74 -9.64 0.43
N GLY A 109 -10.49 -9.11 1.39
CA GLY A 109 -10.10 -9.08 2.79
C GLY A 109 -11.12 -8.37 3.67
N ASN A 110 -11.05 -8.58 4.98
CA ASN A 110 -11.92 -7.92 5.96
C ASN A 110 -11.24 -6.67 6.55
N PHE A 111 -10.54 -5.91 5.72
CA PHE A 111 -9.83 -4.69 6.08
C PHE A 111 -9.94 -3.67 4.95
N PRO A 112 -9.80 -2.36 5.24
CA PRO A 112 -9.76 -1.33 4.22
C PRO A 112 -8.65 -1.59 3.20
N SER A 113 -8.97 -1.51 1.92
CA SER A 113 -8.01 -1.70 0.84
C SER A 113 -8.15 -0.61 -0.21
N HIS A 114 -7.04 -0.06 -0.69
CA HIS A 114 -6.98 1.07 -1.62
C HIS A 114 -6.19 0.69 -2.86
N ARG A 115 -6.66 1.09 -4.05
CA ARG A 115 -5.96 0.83 -5.31
C ARG A 115 -5.33 2.07 -5.88
N LEU A 116 -4.13 1.93 -6.42
CA LEU A 116 -3.52 2.90 -7.31
C LEU A 116 -3.20 2.24 -8.64
N SER A 117 -3.43 2.92 -9.75
CA SER A 117 -3.16 2.42 -11.09
C SER A 117 -2.44 3.48 -11.93
N HIS A 118 -1.51 3.04 -12.79
CA HIS A 118 -0.68 3.97 -13.58
C HIS A 118 -1.42 4.61 -14.75
N ASP A 119 -2.64 4.15 -15.05
CA ASP A 119 -3.51 4.73 -16.07
C ASP A 119 -5.00 4.37 -15.83
N PRO A 120 -5.95 4.97 -16.58
CA PRO A 120 -7.37 4.67 -16.46
C PRO A 120 -7.77 3.24 -16.88
N PHE A 121 -7.04 2.61 -17.81
CA PHE A 121 -7.39 1.28 -18.33
C PHE A 121 -7.11 0.18 -17.29
N THR A 122 -5.93 0.26 -16.69
CA THR A 122 -5.46 -0.59 -15.59
C THR A 122 -6.38 -0.41 -14.39
N HIS A 123 -6.80 0.83 -14.10
CA HIS A 123 -7.78 1.11 -13.05
C HIS A 123 -9.11 0.40 -13.29
N TRP A 124 -9.73 0.63 -14.45
CA TRP A 124 -11.03 0.06 -14.81
C TRP A 124 -10.99 -1.48 -14.80
N SER A 125 -9.98 -2.07 -15.42
CA SER A 125 -9.85 -3.53 -15.49
C SER A 125 -9.56 -4.17 -14.13
N SER A 126 -8.78 -3.50 -13.26
CA SER A 126 -8.50 -3.99 -11.90
C SER A 126 -9.71 -3.90 -10.97
N ALA A 127 -10.61 -2.94 -11.18
CA ALA A 127 -11.81 -2.77 -10.36
C ALA A 127 -12.75 -4.00 -10.41
N LEU A 128 -12.70 -4.78 -11.50
CA LEU A 128 -13.42 -6.06 -11.62
C LEU A 128 -12.98 -7.09 -10.56
N LEU A 129 -11.77 -6.94 -10.01
CA LEU A 129 -11.22 -7.79 -8.96
C LEU A 129 -11.33 -7.13 -7.57
N GLY A 130 -12.31 -6.25 -7.41
CA GLY A 130 -12.60 -5.51 -6.18
C GLY A 130 -12.07 -4.08 -6.28
N PRO A 131 -12.91 -3.04 -6.28
CA PRO A 131 -12.49 -1.65 -6.50
C PRO A 131 -11.68 -1.04 -5.35
N GLY A 132 -11.70 -1.67 -4.17
CA GLY A 132 -11.22 -1.08 -2.93
C GLY A 132 -12.26 -0.15 -2.28
N ALA A 133 -11.92 0.42 -1.13
CA ALA A 133 -12.74 1.41 -0.44
C ALA A 133 -12.80 2.73 -1.24
N ASP A 134 -11.65 3.13 -1.76
CA ASP A 134 -11.49 4.17 -2.78
C ASP A 134 -10.20 3.87 -3.57
N SER A 135 -9.92 4.71 -4.57
CA SER A 135 -8.83 4.42 -5.51
C SER A 135 -8.26 5.66 -6.17
N PHE A 136 -7.08 5.51 -6.77
CA PHE A 136 -6.42 6.50 -7.59
C PHE A 136 -6.06 5.91 -8.94
N TYR A 137 -6.11 6.73 -9.99
CA TYR A 137 -5.45 6.42 -11.26
C TYR A 137 -4.75 7.66 -11.82
N ALA A 138 -3.60 7.46 -12.45
CA ALA A 138 -2.87 8.57 -13.06
C ALA A 138 -3.54 9.02 -14.37
N GLU A 139 -3.63 10.34 -14.55
CA GLU A 139 -4.10 10.98 -15.78
C GLU A 139 -3.36 12.32 -15.96
N PRO A 140 -2.48 12.46 -16.97
CA PRO A 140 -2.15 11.47 -17.99
C PRO A 140 -1.52 10.20 -17.41
N GLY A 141 -1.69 9.07 -18.10
CA GLY A 141 -1.08 7.81 -17.67
C GLY A 141 0.45 7.90 -17.66
N VAL A 142 1.08 7.21 -16.72
CA VAL A 142 2.53 7.13 -16.53
C VAL A 142 3.02 5.70 -16.68
N SER A 143 4.32 5.45 -16.73
CA SER A 143 4.80 4.06 -16.73
C SER A 143 4.56 3.36 -15.38
N HIS A 144 4.51 2.03 -15.41
CA HIS A 144 4.46 1.17 -14.21
C HIS A 144 5.49 1.61 -13.15
N TRP A 145 6.74 1.81 -13.59
CA TRP A 145 7.83 2.24 -12.72
C TRP A 145 7.69 3.69 -12.28
N ASP A 146 7.26 4.61 -13.15
CA ASP A 146 7.15 6.02 -12.78
C ASP A 146 6.08 6.26 -11.72
N LEU A 147 4.96 5.54 -11.76
CA LEU A 147 3.95 5.62 -10.70
C LEU A 147 4.54 5.31 -9.33
N PHE A 148 5.43 4.31 -9.25
CA PHE A 148 6.05 3.89 -8.01
C PHE A 148 7.27 4.71 -7.64
N GLN A 149 8.17 4.98 -8.59
CA GLN A 149 9.42 5.69 -8.34
C GLN A 149 9.22 7.18 -8.08
N PHE A 150 8.21 7.79 -8.74
CA PHE A 150 7.95 9.23 -8.69
C PHE A 150 6.48 9.51 -8.33
N PRO A 151 5.98 9.03 -7.17
CA PRO A 151 4.58 9.15 -6.81
C PRO A 151 4.15 10.62 -6.63
N ASP A 152 5.11 11.50 -6.34
CA ASP A 152 4.95 12.94 -6.21
C ASP A 152 4.75 13.66 -7.56
N LEU A 153 5.19 13.05 -8.67
CA LEU A 153 5.02 13.58 -10.02
C LEU A 153 3.82 12.96 -10.76
N ALA A 154 3.40 11.75 -10.37
CA ALA A 154 2.26 11.06 -10.94
C ALA A 154 0.94 11.72 -10.53
N SER A 155 0.44 12.64 -11.37
CA SER A 155 -0.85 13.32 -11.19
C SER A 155 -2.01 12.47 -11.71
N GLY A 156 -3.19 12.66 -11.13
CA GLY A 156 -4.39 11.95 -11.58
C GLY A 156 -5.60 12.22 -10.72
N TRP A 157 -6.45 11.20 -10.60
CA TRP A 157 -7.75 11.32 -9.93
C TRP A 157 -7.89 10.32 -8.80
N TRP A 158 -8.15 10.83 -7.61
CA TRP A 158 -8.70 10.05 -6.50
C TRP A 158 -10.21 9.92 -6.66
N ILE A 159 -10.70 8.69 -6.79
CA ILE A 159 -12.10 8.32 -6.88
C ILE A 159 -12.62 7.91 -5.49
N LYS A 160 -13.35 8.80 -4.83
CA LYS A 160 -13.96 8.57 -3.49
C LYS A 160 -15.32 7.86 -3.53
N GLY A 161 -15.94 7.83 -4.70
CA GLY A 161 -17.27 7.27 -4.91
C GLY A 161 -17.85 7.71 -6.25
N PRO A 162 -19.06 7.24 -6.61
CA PRO A 162 -19.68 7.56 -7.89
C PRO A 162 -19.76 9.07 -8.14
N GLY A 163 -19.10 9.54 -9.20
CA GLY A 163 -19.09 10.96 -9.59
C GLY A 163 -18.24 11.88 -8.71
N CYS A 164 -17.59 11.37 -7.65
CA CYS A 164 -16.72 12.15 -6.79
C CYS A 164 -15.25 11.85 -7.09
N ARG A 165 -14.59 12.79 -7.79
CA ARG A 165 -13.16 12.74 -8.07
C ARG A 165 -12.43 13.97 -7.55
N ILE A 166 -11.24 13.77 -7.01
CA ILE A 166 -10.35 14.83 -6.52
C ILE A 166 -9.05 14.74 -7.32
N ALA A 167 -8.62 15.87 -7.89
CA ALA A 167 -7.31 15.95 -8.52
C ALA A 167 -6.23 15.91 -7.44
N CYS A 168 -5.30 14.98 -7.56
CA CYS A 168 -4.16 14.86 -6.64
C CYS A 168 -3.01 14.12 -7.31
N THR A 169 -1.86 14.07 -6.64
CA THR A 169 -0.78 13.14 -7.01
C THR A 169 -0.97 11.79 -6.30
N ALA A 170 -0.30 10.75 -6.80
CA ALA A 170 -0.26 9.45 -6.13
C ALA A 170 0.31 9.58 -4.71
N ALA A 171 1.34 10.42 -4.52
CA ALA A 171 1.90 10.69 -3.20
C ALA A 171 0.88 11.34 -2.25
N GLN A 172 0.08 12.31 -2.72
CA GLN A 172 -0.97 12.93 -1.89
C GLN A 172 -2.07 11.94 -1.49
N PHE A 173 -2.47 11.06 -2.42
CA PHE A 173 -3.40 9.97 -2.13
C PHE A 173 -2.84 9.04 -1.04
N LEU A 174 -1.64 8.50 -1.25
CA LEU A 174 -0.96 7.60 -0.31
C LEU A 174 -0.80 8.26 1.05
N ALA A 175 -0.31 9.50 1.07
CA ALA A 175 -0.11 10.29 2.27
C ALA A 175 -1.37 10.43 3.10
N THR A 176 -2.48 10.78 2.46
CA THR A 176 -3.76 10.99 3.16
C THR A 176 -4.22 9.71 3.85
N HIS A 177 -4.13 8.55 3.16
CA HIS A 177 -4.50 7.27 3.75
C HIS A 177 -3.53 6.82 4.85
N LEU A 178 -2.23 6.96 4.62
CA LEU A 178 -1.21 6.57 5.60
C LEU A 178 -1.31 7.41 6.86
N SER A 179 -1.42 8.74 6.74
CA SER A 179 -1.62 9.63 7.89
C SER A 179 -2.90 9.29 8.66
N HIS A 180 -3.99 8.97 7.96
CA HIS A 180 -5.22 8.51 8.60
C HIS A 180 -4.96 7.22 9.40
N TYR A 181 -4.49 6.15 8.77
CA TYR A 181 -4.32 4.86 9.44
C TYR A 181 -3.24 4.85 10.52
N LEU A 182 -2.22 5.70 10.42
CA LEU A 182 -1.20 5.87 11.46
C LEU A 182 -1.74 6.66 12.67
N ALA A 183 -2.68 7.60 12.45
CA ALA A 183 -3.28 8.40 13.53
C ALA A 183 -4.42 7.67 14.26
N GLU A 184 -5.13 6.76 13.59
CA GLU A 184 -6.25 6.02 14.16
C GLU A 184 -5.78 4.97 15.19
N GLY A 185 -5.42 5.47 16.38
CA GLY A 185 -4.89 4.77 17.54
C GLY A 185 -4.45 5.74 18.66
N ASN A 186 -4.24 7.02 18.30
CA ASN A 186 -3.87 8.11 19.21
C ASN A 186 -5.06 8.93 19.73
N SER A 187 -6.29 8.57 19.37
CA SER A 187 -7.48 9.20 19.93
C SER A 187 -7.77 8.58 21.30
N THR A 188 -7.43 9.34 22.35
CA THR A 188 -7.77 9.06 23.74
C THR A 188 -9.23 9.39 24.02
#